data_AF-A0A1B1YNI4-F1
#
_entry.id   AF-A0A1B1YNI4-F1
#
_cell.length_a   1.000
_cell.length_b   1.000
_cell.length_c   1.000
_cell.angle_alpha   90.00
_cell.angle_beta   90.00
_cell.angle_gamma   90.00
#
_symmetry.space_group_name_H-M   'P 1'
#
loop_
_entity.id
_entity.type
_entity.pdbx_description
1 polymer ?
#
loop_
_entity_poly.entity_id
_entity_poly.type
_entity_poly.pdbx_seq_one_letter_code
_entity_poly.pdbx_strand_id
1 'polypeptide(L)'
;MEHLKSGWDLFLLPRTWHKRLNDSLVSLLPGILLVGFFDVLVYRTRSIFLDFIIGSPAAKAGKALLFILTVAAVGFLDVLCAAWPIADLCRFIARKNNKFIIPGFNIILMKSYAYSHLLFYPVLLIYNPTGLQMEKLLDRNINPATRIIIIVLYVWSLLQIAVQPAILLRTVGIKSKLDFSEKLLVAVVMFIWLNLEGQAIMFIIELAYKLFASLYGMP
;
A
#
# COMPACT_ATOMS: atom_id res chain seq x y z
N MET A 1 -7.57 5.66 -29.36
CA MET A 1 -7.94 5.05 -28.06
C MET A 1 -7.37 3.63 -28.02
N GLU A 2 -6.19 3.45 -27.43
CA GLU A 2 -5.45 2.17 -27.45
C GLU A 2 -5.22 1.60 -26.04
N HIS A 3 -6.10 1.93 -25.07
CA HIS A 3 -5.71 1.99 -23.66
C HIS A 3 -6.14 0.81 -22.76
N LEU A 4 -6.99 -0.11 -23.22
CA LEU A 4 -7.32 -1.35 -22.50
C LEU A 4 -7.29 -2.50 -23.50
N LYS A 5 -6.21 -3.30 -23.52
CA LYS A 5 -6.11 -4.50 -24.40
C LYS A 5 -6.73 -5.74 -23.74
N SER A 6 -7.06 -5.67 -22.44
CA SER A 6 -7.73 -6.70 -21.65
C SER A 6 -8.56 -6.06 -20.54
N GLY A 7 -9.74 -6.62 -20.22
CA GLY A 7 -10.61 -6.11 -19.14
C GLY A 7 -9.93 -6.08 -17.76
N TRP A 8 -8.89 -6.89 -17.57
CA TRP A 8 -8.07 -6.89 -16.35
C TRP A 8 -7.17 -5.67 -16.19
N ASP A 9 -7.03 -4.83 -17.23
CA ASP A 9 -6.22 -3.61 -17.19
C ASP A 9 -6.76 -2.56 -16.20
N LEU A 10 -8.05 -2.62 -15.86
CA LEU A 10 -8.66 -1.77 -14.84
C LEU A 10 -8.14 -2.11 -13.43
N PHE A 11 -8.04 -3.39 -13.10
CA PHE A 11 -7.67 -3.86 -11.76
C PHE A 11 -6.15 -4.01 -11.57
N LEU A 12 -5.41 -4.32 -12.64
CA LEU A 12 -3.98 -4.63 -12.57
C LEU A 12 -3.08 -3.47 -13.03
N LEU A 13 -3.66 -2.28 -13.19
CA LEU A 13 -3.10 -1.13 -13.89
C LEU A 13 -2.78 -1.43 -15.38
N PRO A 14 -2.97 -0.47 -16.31
CA PRO A 14 -2.70 -0.70 -17.72
C PRO A 14 -1.24 -1.07 -18.00
N ARG A 15 -0.99 -1.92 -19.00
CA ARG A 15 0.38 -2.33 -19.37
C ARG A 15 1.30 -1.15 -19.71
N THR A 16 0.75 -0.08 -20.29
CA THR A 16 1.48 1.15 -20.60
C THR A 16 2.06 1.83 -19.36
N TRP A 17 1.32 1.77 -18.25
CA TRP A 17 1.71 2.33 -16.98
C TRP A 17 2.96 1.61 -16.43
N HIS A 18 2.91 0.28 -16.40
CA HIS A 18 4.04 -0.57 -16.01
C HIS A 18 5.30 -0.36 -16.86
N LYS A 19 5.12 -0.08 -18.16
CA LYS A 19 6.25 0.22 -19.06
C LYS A 19 6.93 1.55 -18.71
N ARG A 20 6.17 2.57 -18.28
CA ARG A 20 6.66 3.92 -17.95
C ARG A 20 7.44 4.00 -16.64
N LEU A 21 7.37 2.99 -15.79
CA LEU A 21 8.17 2.94 -14.56
C LEU A 21 9.67 2.94 -14.89
N ASN A 22 10.37 3.94 -14.35
CA ASN A 22 11.81 4.13 -14.46
C ASN A 22 12.52 3.87 -13.12
N ASP A 23 13.83 3.94 -13.11
CA ASP A 23 14.73 3.67 -11.99
C ASP A 23 15.11 4.91 -11.17
N SER A 24 14.53 6.08 -11.42
CA SER A 24 14.80 7.31 -10.66
C SER A 24 14.33 7.23 -9.20
N LEU A 25 15.24 7.37 -8.22
CA LEU A 25 14.86 7.44 -6.80
C LEU A 25 14.01 8.68 -6.48
N VAL A 26 14.29 9.82 -7.11
CA VAL A 26 13.59 11.09 -6.82
C VAL A 26 12.09 10.96 -7.09
N SER A 27 11.71 10.23 -8.14
CA SER A 27 10.29 10.03 -8.47
C SER A 27 9.59 8.96 -7.62
N LEU A 28 10.29 8.32 -6.67
CA LEU A 28 9.72 7.40 -5.70
C LEU A 28 9.23 8.13 -4.44
N LEU A 29 9.83 9.29 -4.10
CA LEU A 29 9.53 10.04 -2.88
C LEU A 29 8.03 10.35 -2.70
N PRO A 30 7.29 10.83 -3.72
CA PRO A 30 5.86 11.07 -3.56
C PRO A 30 5.08 9.77 -3.27
N GLY A 31 5.50 8.66 -3.87
CA GLY A 31 4.90 7.35 -3.64
C GLY A 31 5.11 6.86 -2.21
N ILE A 32 6.30 7.06 -1.64
CA ILE A 32 6.60 6.72 -0.24
C ILE A 32 5.66 7.47 0.72
N LEU A 33 5.52 8.79 0.55
CA LEU A 33 4.63 9.58 1.41
C LEU A 33 3.17 9.14 1.27
N LEU A 34 2.75 8.81 0.04
CA LEU A 34 1.39 8.36 -0.25
C LEU A 34 1.05 7.04 0.44
N VAL A 35 2.00 6.10 0.46
CA VAL A 35 1.86 4.80 1.13
C VAL A 35 1.78 4.99 2.63
N GLY A 36 2.75 5.67 3.24
CA GLY A 36 2.73 5.87 4.68
C GLY A 36 1.51 6.65 5.18
N PHE A 37 0.99 7.57 4.37
CA PHE A 37 -0.25 8.27 4.70
C PHE A 37 -1.46 7.31 4.66
N PHE A 38 -1.50 6.43 3.65
CA PHE A 38 -2.53 5.41 3.56
C PHE A 38 -2.48 4.45 4.76
N ASP A 39 -1.31 3.90 5.10
CA ASP A 39 -1.18 2.89 6.17
C ASP A 39 -1.54 3.45 7.54
N VAL A 40 -1.04 4.65 7.85
CA VAL A 40 -1.32 5.32 9.13
C VAL A 40 -2.82 5.63 9.27
N LEU A 41 -3.52 5.94 8.18
CA LEU A 41 -4.94 6.26 8.20
C LEU A 41 -5.88 5.04 8.13
N VAL A 42 -5.44 3.92 7.57
CA VAL A 42 -6.23 2.68 7.53
C VAL A 42 -6.21 1.95 8.87
N TYR A 43 -5.20 2.20 9.72
CA TYR A 43 -5.04 1.50 10.98
C TYR A 43 -6.23 1.71 11.94
N ARG A 44 -7.01 0.64 12.13
CA ARG A 44 -8.36 0.67 12.70
C ARG A 44 -8.39 0.80 14.22
N THR A 45 -7.47 0.15 14.92
CA THR A 45 -7.60 -0.06 16.37
C THR A 45 -7.38 1.23 17.15
N ARG A 46 -6.47 2.09 16.67
CA ARG A 46 -5.95 3.28 17.36
C ARG A 46 -5.47 4.30 16.33
N SER A 47 -6.30 5.28 16.00
CA SER A 47 -6.01 6.19 14.89
C SER A 47 -5.21 7.38 15.38
N ILE A 48 -3.91 7.43 15.05
CA ILE A 48 -3.03 8.55 15.41
C ILE A 48 -3.63 9.89 14.95
N PHE A 49 -4.25 9.89 13.77
CA PHE A 49 -4.87 11.09 13.20
C PHE A 49 -6.07 11.56 14.01
N LEU A 50 -7.01 10.67 14.35
CA LEU A 50 -8.20 11.05 15.12
C LEU A 50 -7.82 11.45 16.55
N ASP A 51 -7.00 10.63 17.18
CA ASP A 51 -6.74 10.67 18.61
C ASP A 51 -5.83 11.83 19.00
N PHE A 52 -4.80 12.12 18.18
CA PHE A 52 -3.81 13.15 18.50
C PHE A 52 -3.91 14.42 17.64
N ILE A 53 -4.34 14.33 16.39
CA ILE A 53 -4.37 15.47 15.46
C ILE A 53 -5.71 16.21 15.52
N ILE A 54 -6.83 15.49 15.40
CA ILE A 54 -8.17 16.10 15.46
C ILE A 54 -8.64 16.30 16.89
N GLY A 55 -8.50 15.28 17.75
CA GLY A 55 -9.09 15.25 19.08
C GLY A 55 -8.43 16.15 20.13
N SER A 56 -7.25 16.71 19.87
CA SER A 56 -6.48 17.44 20.89
C SER A 56 -6.04 18.83 20.43
N PRO A 57 -6.60 19.93 20.99
CA PRO A 57 -6.31 21.30 20.55
C PRO A 57 -4.94 21.84 20.97
N ALA A 58 -4.23 21.19 21.91
CA ALA A 58 -2.93 21.64 22.43
C ALA A 58 -1.73 21.02 21.68
N ALA A 59 -0.62 21.77 21.58
CA ALA A 59 0.65 21.38 20.97
C ALA A 59 0.57 20.92 19.49
N LYS A 60 -0.28 21.59 18.68
CA LYS A 60 -0.58 21.20 17.28
C LYS A 60 0.66 21.06 16.38
N ALA A 61 1.64 21.96 16.51
CA ALA A 61 2.81 21.97 15.64
C ALA A 61 3.72 20.75 15.86
N GLY A 62 3.99 20.38 17.11
CA GLY A 62 4.83 19.22 17.45
C GLY A 62 4.19 17.90 17.03
N LYS A 63 2.88 17.77 17.26
CA LYS A 63 2.10 16.59 16.83
C LYS A 63 2.04 16.46 15.32
N ALA A 64 1.80 17.57 14.60
CA ALA A 64 1.79 17.58 13.15
C ALA A 64 3.17 17.20 12.56
N LEU A 65 4.25 17.74 13.12
CA LEU A 65 5.60 17.38 12.69
C LEU A 65 5.88 15.88 12.93
N LEU A 66 5.57 15.37 14.13
CA LEU A 66 5.76 13.95 14.42
C LEU A 66 4.91 13.07 13.49
N PHE A 67 3.69 13.50 13.16
CA PHE A 67 2.80 12.77 12.25
C PHE A 67 3.38 12.69 10.84
N ILE A 68 3.90 13.81 10.32
CA ILE A 68 4.57 13.84 9.01
C ILE A 68 5.80 12.91 9.02
N LEU A 69 6.59 12.93 10.10
CA LEU A 69 7.74 12.03 10.25
C LEU A 69 7.33 10.57 10.32
N THR A 70 6.26 10.24 11.06
CA THR A 70 5.70 8.88 11.12
C THR A 70 5.23 8.42 9.75
N VAL A 71 4.47 9.24 9.03
CA VAL A 71 4.03 8.95 7.66
C VAL A 71 5.23 8.68 6.74
N ALA A 72 6.26 9.53 6.78
CA ALA A 72 7.45 9.34 5.97
C ALA A 72 8.20 8.05 6.34
N ALA A 73 8.35 7.75 7.63
CA ALA A 73 9.06 6.57 8.12
C ALA A 73 8.31 5.27 7.79
N VAL A 74 7.01 5.21 8.07
CA VAL A 74 6.16 4.05 7.78
C VAL A 74 6.16 3.78 6.28
N GLY A 75 5.89 4.79 5.46
CA GLY A 75 5.85 4.61 4.01
C GLY A 75 7.20 4.22 3.41
N PHE A 76 8.31 4.71 3.99
CA PHE A 76 9.64 4.31 3.54
C PHE A 76 9.91 2.84 3.87
N LEU A 77 9.61 2.42 5.10
CA LEU A 77 9.80 1.05 5.55
C LEU A 77 8.93 0.09 4.76
N ASP A 78 7.65 0.41 4.57
CA ASP A 78 6.72 -0.42 3.82
C ASP A 78 7.21 -0.60 2.37
N VAL A 79 7.39 0.50 1.63
CA VAL A 79 7.83 0.42 0.22
C VAL A 79 9.15 -0.32 0.06
N LEU A 80 10.11 -0.12 0.96
CA LEU A 80 11.39 -0.79 0.94
C LEU A 80 11.25 -2.28 1.25
N CYS A 81 10.63 -2.63 2.37
CA CYS A 81 10.51 -3.99 2.85
C CYS A 81 9.60 -4.83 1.96
N ALA A 82 8.52 -4.26 1.42
CA ALA A 82 7.61 -4.96 0.52
C ALA A 82 8.27 -5.33 -0.82
N ALA A 83 8.95 -4.38 -1.45
CA ALA A 83 9.42 -4.55 -2.83
C ALA A 83 10.87 -5.03 -2.95
N TRP A 84 11.78 -4.63 -2.04
CA TRP A 84 13.21 -4.91 -2.20
C TRP A 84 13.53 -6.42 -2.18
N PRO A 85 13.05 -7.22 -1.20
CA PRO A 85 13.35 -8.66 -1.15
C PRO A 85 12.81 -9.41 -2.36
N ILE A 86 11.65 -9.01 -2.88
CA ILE A 86 11.05 -9.60 -4.07
C ILE A 86 11.84 -9.25 -5.33
N ALA A 87 12.32 -8.00 -5.43
CA ALA A 87 13.21 -7.61 -6.52
C ALA A 87 14.52 -8.40 -6.49
N ASP A 88 15.09 -8.63 -5.30
CA ASP A 88 16.30 -9.41 -5.10
C ASP A 88 16.09 -10.88 -5.50
N LEU A 89 14.97 -11.48 -5.11
CA LEU A 89 14.58 -12.82 -5.54
C LEU A 89 14.49 -12.92 -7.08
N CYS A 90 13.82 -11.95 -7.72
CA CYS A 90 13.71 -11.93 -9.18
C CYS A 90 15.08 -11.84 -9.85
N ARG A 91 15.98 -10.98 -9.33
CA ARG A 91 17.35 -10.84 -9.82
C ARG A 91 18.17 -12.11 -9.61
N PHE A 92 18.01 -12.76 -8.47
CA PHE A 92 18.68 -14.03 -8.17
C PHE A 92 18.28 -15.13 -9.15
N ILE A 93 16.98 -15.34 -9.36
CA ILE A 93 16.45 -16.33 -10.32
C ILE A 93 16.93 -16.00 -11.74
N ALA A 94 16.84 -14.73 -12.14
CA ALA A 94 17.27 -14.30 -13.46
C ALA A 94 18.77 -14.55 -13.70
N ARG A 95 19.63 -14.23 -12.73
CA ARG A 95 21.07 -14.52 -12.82
C ARG A 95 21.36 -16.01 -12.91
N LYS A 96 20.71 -16.83 -12.07
CA LYS A 96 20.90 -18.28 -12.04
C LYS A 96 20.56 -18.93 -13.38
N ASN A 97 19.54 -18.41 -14.08
CA ASN A 97 19.04 -18.97 -15.33
C ASN A 97 19.49 -18.18 -16.58
N ASN A 98 20.48 -17.28 -16.45
CA ASN A 98 20.98 -16.42 -17.54
C ASN A 98 19.88 -15.61 -18.27
N LYS A 99 18.91 -15.09 -17.50
CA LYS A 99 17.76 -14.33 -18.02
C LYS A 99 17.93 -12.83 -17.81
N PHE A 100 17.35 -12.08 -18.72
CA PHE A 100 17.35 -10.63 -18.67
C PHE A 100 16.38 -10.09 -17.59
N ILE A 101 16.88 -9.13 -16.82
CA ILE A 101 16.07 -8.26 -15.96
C ILE A 101 16.56 -6.82 -16.15
N ILE A 102 15.62 -5.87 -16.18
CA ILE A 102 15.96 -4.47 -16.42
C ILE A 102 16.88 -3.92 -15.30
N PRO A 103 17.85 -3.04 -15.62
CA PRO A 103 18.57 -2.28 -14.61
C PRO A 103 17.62 -1.48 -13.70
N GLY A 104 18.00 -1.29 -12.44
CA GLY A 104 17.19 -0.54 -11.47
C GLY A 104 15.86 -1.22 -11.08
N PHE A 105 15.73 -2.53 -11.28
CA PHE A 105 14.48 -3.27 -11.04
C PHE A 105 13.89 -3.08 -9.63
N ASN A 106 14.73 -2.95 -8.59
CA ASN A 106 14.30 -2.68 -7.21
C ASN A 106 13.43 -1.43 -7.12
N ILE A 107 13.91 -0.33 -7.69
CA ILE A 107 13.21 0.97 -7.65
C ILE A 107 11.94 0.91 -8.49
N ILE A 108 11.98 0.20 -9.63
CA ILE A 108 10.80 -0.02 -10.47
C ILE A 108 9.71 -0.78 -9.70
N LEU A 109 10.10 -1.84 -8.97
CA LEU A 109 9.16 -2.64 -8.20
C LEU A 109 8.61 -1.87 -6.99
N MET A 110 9.46 -1.08 -6.30
CA MET A 110 9.04 -0.15 -5.25
C MET A 110 7.98 0.84 -5.74
N LYS A 111 8.17 1.42 -6.93
CA LYS A 111 7.16 2.31 -7.52
C LYS A 111 5.88 1.56 -7.82
N SER A 112 5.98 0.38 -8.44
CA SER A 112 4.81 -0.45 -8.71
C SER A 112 4.02 -0.75 -7.44
N TYR A 113 4.70 -1.00 -6.32
CA TYR A 113 4.08 -1.21 -5.03
C TYR A 113 3.42 0.07 -4.51
N ALA A 114 4.16 1.18 -4.47
CA ALA A 114 3.66 2.45 -3.97
C ALA A 114 2.41 2.92 -4.72
N TYR A 115 2.42 2.84 -6.04
CA TYR A 115 1.27 3.23 -6.86
C TYR A 115 0.12 2.23 -6.83
N SER A 116 0.33 0.98 -6.42
CA SER A 116 -0.77 0.03 -6.23
C SER A 116 -1.74 0.50 -5.13
N HIS A 117 -1.26 1.28 -4.15
CA HIS A 117 -2.08 1.86 -3.09
C HIS A 117 -3.12 2.84 -3.60
N LEU A 118 -2.86 3.54 -4.72
CA LEU A 118 -3.81 4.49 -5.31
C LEU A 118 -5.16 3.83 -5.65
N LEU A 119 -5.15 2.55 -6.02
CA LEU A 119 -6.38 1.80 -6.30
C LEU A 119 -7.22 1.56 -5.03
N PHE A 120 -6.58 1.56 -3.86
CA PHE A 120 -7.22 1.31 -2.57
C PHE A 120 -7.51 2.60 -1.78
N TYR A 121 -7.07 3.77 -2.24
CA TYR A 121 -7.39 5.05 -1.56
C TYR A 121 -8.88 5.28 -1.24
N PRO A 122 -9.86 4.88 -2.08
CA PRO A 122 -11.27 5.00 -1.73
C PRO A 122 -11.66 4.25 -0.44
N VAL A 123 -10.89 3.23 -0.03
CA VAL A 123 -11.08 2.48 1.21
C VAL A 123 -10.89 3.38 2.44
N LEU A 124 -10.12 4.47 2.36
CA LEU A 124 -9.95 5.40 3.48
C LEU A 124 -11.28 5.97 3.98
N LEU A 125 -12.30 6.04 3.11
CA LEU A 125 -13.64 6.52 3.46
C LEU A 125 -14.29 5.68 4.56
N ILE A 126 -14.06 4.36 4.59
CA ILE A 126 -14.70 3.48 5.58
C ILE A 126 -13.94 3.39 6.91
N TYR A 127 -12.73 3.94 6.98
CA TYR A 127 -11.88 3.91 8.19
C TYR A 127 -11.74 5.29 8.87
N ASN A 128 -12.00 6.38 8.14
CA ASN A 128 -11.84 7.75 8.63
C ASN A 128 -13.21 8.43 8.84
N PRO A 129 -13.29 9.56 9.56
CA PRO A 129 -14.56 10.18 9.93
C PRO A 129 -15.27 10.90 8.75
N THR A 130 -15.67 10.14 7.74
CA THR A 130 -16.24 10.65 6.47
C THR A 130 -17.76 10.46 6.38
N GLY A 131 -18.36 9.78 7.36
CA GLY A 131 -19.76 9.39 7.30
C GLY A 131 -20.02 8.08 6.53
N LEU A 132 -18.99 7.37 6.10
CA LEU A 132 -19.06 6.02 5.50
C LEU A 132 -18.41 4.95 6.39
N GLN A 133 -18.25 5.23 7.68
CA GLN A 133 -17.53 4.33 8.59
C GLN A 133 -18.23 2.98 8.76
N MET A 134 -17.45 1.93 8.97
CA MET A 134 -17.95 0.57 9.13
C MET A 134 -18.99 0.43 10.25
N GLU A 135 -18.86 1.20 11.33
CA GLU A 135 -19.78 1.20 12.48
C GLU A 135 -21.21 1.58 12.06
N LYS A 136 -21.37 2.36 10.98
CA LYS A 136 -22.70 2.73 10.47
C LYS A 136 -23.49 1.55 9.91
N LEU A 137 -22.84 0.43 9.57
CA LEU A 137 -23.54 -0.78 9.16
C LEU A 137 -24.43 -1.35 10.28
N LEU A 138 -24.13 -1.02 11.55
CA LEU A 138 -24.92 -1.42 12.71
C LEU A 138 -26.16 -0.54 12.91
N ASP A 139 -26.22 0.64 12.28
CA ASP A 139 -27.38 1.53 12.35
C ASP A 139 -28.54 0.96 11.51
N ARG A 140 -29.70 0.80 12.16
CA ARG A 140 -30.93 0.30 11.53
C ARG A 140 -31.55 1.31 10.56
N ASN A 141 -31.25 2.60 10.72
CA ASN A 141 -31.82 3.69 9.93
C ASN A 141 -30.92 4.16 8.78
N ILE A 142 -29.81 3.47 8.53
CA ILE A 142 -28.90 3.83 7.43
C ILE A 142 -29.59 3.70 6.06
N ASN A 143 -29.37 4.69 5.20
CA ASN A 143 -29.83 4.65 3.81
C ASN A 143 -29.28 3.38 3.09
N PRO A 144 -30.12 2.61 2.38
CA PRO A 144 -29.70 1.41 1.64
C PRO A 144 -28.53 1.63 0.67
N ALA A 145 -28.50 2.77 -0.03
CA ALA A 145 -27.42 3.10 -0.95
C ALA A 145 -26.08 3.26 -0.22
N THR A 146 -26.08 3.97 0.92
CA THR A 146 -24.91 4.12 1.78
C THR A 146 -24.41 2.77 2.28
N ARG A 147 -25.33 1.89 2.71
CA ARG A 147 -24.97 0.53 3.15
C ARG A 147 -24.26 -0.26 2.05
N ILE A 148 -24.78 -0.23 0.82
CA ILE A 148 -24.16 -0.91 -0.32
C ILE A 148 -22.76 -0.34 -0.60
N ILE A 149 -22.59 0.98 -0.58
CA ILE A 149 -21.29 1.63 -0.80
C ILE A 149 -20.27 1.15 0.24
N ILE A 150 -20.63 1.12 1.52
CA ILE A 150 -19.73 0.66 2.58
C ILE A 150 -19.34 -0.81 2.36
N ILE A 151 -20.30 -1.68 2.02
CA ILE A 151 -20.03 -3.10 1.74
C ILE A 151 -19.09 -3.25 0.54
N VAL A 152 -19.31 -2.50 -0.55
CA VAL A 152 -18.46 -2.55 -1.74
C VAL A 152 -17.03 -2.12 -1.41
N LEU A 153 -16.86 -1.02 -0.67
CA LEU A 153 -15.55 -0.53 -0.24
C LEU A 153 -14.85 -1.51 0.71
N TYR A 154 -15.61 -2.18 1.58
CA TYR A 154 -15.07 -3.21 2.48
C TYR A 154 -14.62 -4.45 1.72
N VAL A 155 -15.43 -4.96 0.78
CA VAL A 155 -15.01 -6.06 -0.09
C VAL A 155 -13.79 -5.65 -0.92
N TRP A 156 -13.74 -4.42 -1.40
CA TRP A 156 -12.59 -3.88 -2.12
C TRP A 156 -11.33 -3.84 -1.26
N SER A 157 -11.42 -3.46 0.02
CA SER A 157 -10.27 -3.50 0.93
C SER A 157 -9.75 -4.93 1.15
N LEU A 158 -10.64 -5.92 1.27
CA LEU A 158 -10.25 -7.33 1.39
C LEU A 158 -9.53 -7.84 0.15
N LEU A 159 -9.90 -7.37 -1.05
CA LEU A 159 -9.24 -7.76 -2.30
C LEU A 159 -7.80 -7.24 -2.44
N GLN A 160 -7.40 -6.27 -1.62
CA GLN A 160 -6.04 -5.74 -1.61
C GLN A 160 -4.98 -6.84 -1.48
N ILE A 161 -5.24 -7.86 -0.65
CA ILE A 161 -4.35 -9.01 -0.40
C ILE A 161 -3.97 -9.77 -1.67
N ALA A 162 -4.83 -9.77 -2.70
CA ALA A 162 -4.62 -10.49 -3.94
C ALA A 162 -4.25 -9.54 -5.09
N VAL A 163 -4.87 -8.37 -5.15
CA VAL A 163 -4.70 -7.42 -6.24
C VAL A 163 -3.32 -6.74 -6.20
N GLN A 164 -2.83 -6.35 -5.02
CA GLN A 164 -1.48 -5.75 -4.92
C GLN A 164 -0.36 -6.68 -5.40
N PRO A 165 -0.28 -7.96 -4.94
CA PRO A 165 0.68 -8.91 -5.50
C PRO A 165 0.49 -9.14 -7.00
N ALA A 166 -0.75 -9.17 -7.51
CA ALA A 166 -1.01 -9.36 -8.93
C ALA A 166 -0.49 -8.18 -9.79
N ILE A 167 -0.61 -6.94 -9.31
CA ILE A 167 -0.03 -5.74 -9.95
C ILE A 167 1.49 -5.84 -10.01
N LEU A 168 2.13 -6.23 -8.90
CA LEU A 168 3.58 -6.40 -8.83
C LEU A 168 4.06 -7.53 -9.74
N LEU A 169 3.36 -8.67 -9.77
CA LEU A 169 3.66 -9.78 -10.66
C LEU A 169 3.54 -9.36 -12.13
N ARG A 170 2.59 -8.48 -12.46
CA ARG A 170 2.50 -7.88 -13.80
C ARG A 170 3.73 -7.03 -14.12
N THR A 171 4.24 -6.24 -13.18
CA THR A 171 5.51 -5.50 -13.32
C THR A 171 6.67 -6.44 -13.58
N VAL A 172 6.81 -7.50 -12.77
CA VAL A 172 7.81 -8.57 -12.98
C VAL A 172 7.69 -9.14 -14.39
N GLY A 173 6.47 -9.47 -14.83
CA GLY A 173 6.22 -10.04 -16.16
C GLY A 173 6.58 -9.13 -17.34
N ILE A 174 6.55 -7.81 -17.15
CA ILE A 174 6.86 -6.82 -18.19
C ILE A 174 8.35 -6.46 -18.20
N LYS A 175 8.98 -6.40 -17.02
CA LYS A 175 10.34 -5.88 -16.83
C LYS A 175 11.40 -6.98 -16.68
N SER A 176 11.00 -8.25 -16.77
CA SER A 176 11.88 -9.41 -16.76
C SER A 176 11.52 -10.40 -17.88
N LYS A 177 12.47 -11.27 -18.21
CA LYS A 177 12.29 -12.40 -19.13
C LYS A 177 12.14 -13.74 -18.40
N LEU A 178 11.62 -13.72 -17.17
CA LEU A 178 11.33 -14.94 -16.42
C LEU A 178 10.28 -15.81 -17.13
N ASP A 179 10.40 -17.12 -17.01
CA ASP A 179 9.45 -18.10 -17.54
C ASP A 179 8.22 -18.21 -16.63
N PHE A 180 7.21 -18.94 -17.09
CA PHE A 180 5.97 -19.12 -16.33
C PHE A 180 6.21 -19.77 -14.96
N SER A 181 6.99 -20.84 -14.88
CA SER A 181 7.30 -21.54 -13.62
C SER A 181 8.00 -20.64 -12.60
N GLU A 182 8.93 -19.81 -13.05
CA GLU A 182 9.65 -18.85 -12.21
C GLU A 182 8.73 -17.73 -11.73
N LYS A 183 7.86 -17.21 -12.60
CA LYS A 183 6.85 -16.22 -12.22
C LYS A 183 5.87 -16.77 -11.20
N LEU A 184 5.49 -18.05 -11.33
CA LEU A 184 4.63 -18.70 -10.35
C LEU A 184 5.32 -18.79 -8.97
N LEU A 185 6.59 -19.18 -8.94
CA LEU A 185 7.38 -19.18 -7.70
C LEU A 185 7.45 -17.76 -7.09
N VAL A 186 7.78 -16.75 -7.90
CA VAL A 186 7.80 -15.35 -7.45
C VAL A 186 6.44 -14.91 -6.93
N ALA A 187 5.33 -15.30 -7.57
CA ALA A 187 3.99 -14.97 -7.12
C ALA A 187 3.67 -15.55 -5.74
N VAL A 188 4.02 -16.82 -5.50
CA VAL A 188 3.81 -17.48 -4.20
C VAL A 188 4.65 -16.79 -3.12
N VAL A 189 5.93 -16.55 -3.37
CA VAL A 189 6.81 -15.89 -2.39
C VAL A 189 6.34 -14.46 -2.12
N MET A 190 5.95 -13.72 -3.16
CA MET A 190 5.43 -12.36 -3.05
C MET A 190 4.14 -12.31 -2.23
N PHE A 191 3.21 -13.23 -2.46
CA PHE A 191 1.98 -13.31 -1.66
C PHE A 191 2.28 -13.54 -0.18
N ILE A 192 3.15 -14.51 0.14
CA ILE A 192 3.53 -14.80 1.55
C ILE A 192 4.25 -13.59 2.16
N TRP A 193 5.21 -13.02 1.44
CA TRP A 193 6.04 -11.94 1.93
C TRP A 193 5.22 -10.69 2.25
N LEU A 194 4.35 -10.24 1.34
CA LEU A 194 3.52 -9.05 1.55
C LEU A 194 2.55 -9.22 2.73
N ASN A 195 2.09 -10.43 3.01
CA ASN A 195 1.27 -10.69 4.20
C ASN A 195 2.07 -10.60 5.50
N LEU A 196 3.30 -11.13 5.53
CA LEU A 196 4.18 -11.03 6.69
C LEU A 196 4.63 -9.57 6.93
N GLU A 197 4.98 -8.89 5.85
CA GLU A 197 5.40 -7.50 5.84
C GLU A 197 4.28 -6.59 6.36
N GLY A 198 3.03 -6.78 5.91
CA GLY A 198 1.89 -6.03 6.43
C GLY A 198 1.68 -6.17 7.95
N GLN A 199 1.98 -7.34 8.53
CA GLN A 199 1.95 -7.51 10.01
C GLN A 199 3.06 -6.70 10.69
N ALA A 200 4.25 -6.64 10.10
CA ALA A 200 5.35 -5.86 10.62
C ALA A 200 5.05 -4.34 10.56
N ILE A 201 4.44 -3.86 9.48
CA ILE A 201 4.00 -2.46 9.37
C ILE A 201 2.95 -2.11 10.40
N MET A 202 1.96 -2.99 10.63
CA MET A 202 0.98 -2.78 11.70
C MET A 202 1.65 -2.67 13.08
N PHE A 203 2.67 -3.48 13.35
CA PHE A 203 3.45 -3.37 14.59
C PHE A 203 4.19 -2.04 14.70
N ILE A 204 4.80 -1.55 13.61
CA ILE A 204 5.47 -0.24 13.58
C ILE A 204 4.48 0.91 13.83
N ILE A 205 3.28 0.84 13.25
CA ILE A 205 2.23 1.85 13.48
C ILE A 205 1.77 1.84 14.94
N GLU A 206 1.62 0.67 15.56
CA GLU A 206 1.28 0.56 16.98
C GLU A 206 2.40 1.13 17.89
N LEU A 207 3.67 0.91 17.53
CA LEU A 207 4.79 1.56 18.21
C LEU A 207 4.75 3.08 18.06
N ALA A 208 4.45 3.59 16.87
CA ALA A 208 4.28 5.01 16.64
C ALA A 208 3.12 5.56 17.50
N TYR A 209 1.98 4.88 17.55
CA TYR A 209 0.87 5.28 18.41
C TYR A 209 1.29 5.38 19.89
N LYS A 210 2.01 4.39 20.40
CA LYS A 210 2.54 4.41 21.79
C LYS A 210 3.51 5.56 22.03
N LEU A 211 4.34 5.90 21.04
CA LEU A 211 5.23 7.07 21.11
C LEU A 211 4.42 8.37 21.23
N PHE A 212 3.37 8.54 20.42
CA PHE A 212 2.48 9.69 20.53
C PHE A 212 1.82 9.77 21.92
N ALA A 213 1.30 8.65 22.42
CA ALA A 213 0.70 8.57 23.75
C ALA A 213 1.69 8.92 24.87
N SER A 214 2.94 8.47 24.76
CA SER A 214 3.97 8.75 25.76
C SER A 214 4.38 10.23 25.78
N LEU A 215 4.41 10.89 24.62
CA LEU A 215 4.86 12.28 24.50
C LEU A 215 3.75 13.30 24.77
N TYR A 216 2.52 12.96 24.41
CA TYR A 216 1.39 13.90 24.43
C TYR A 216 0.25 13.49 25.37
N GLY A 217 0.43 12.42 26.14
CA GLY A 217 -0.60 11.81 26.99
C GLY A 217 -1.51 10.87 26.19
N MET A 218 -2.12 9.88 26.86
CA MET A 218 -3.20 9.10 26.24
C MET A 218 -4.40 10.03 26.00
N PRO A 219 -5.07 9.93 24.83
CA PRO A 219 -6.34 10.60 24.61
C PRO A 219 -7.42 10.12 25.57
#